data_AF-A0A662ENA6-F1
#
_entry.id   AF-A0A662ENA6-F1
#
_cell.length_a   1.000
_cell.length_b   1.000
_cell.length_c   1.000
_cell.angle_alpha   90.00
_cell.angle_beta   90.00
_cell.angle_gamma   90.00
#
_symmetry.space_group_name_H-M   'P 1'
#
loop_
_entity.id
_entity.type
_entity.pdbx_description
1 polymer ?
#
loop_
_entity_poly.entity_id
_entity_poly.type
_entity_poly.pdbx_seq_one_letter_code
_entity_poly.pdbx_strand_id
1 'polypeptide(L)'
;MCAKRCIAAWLGIGAVLSMAIFAYPASIVINEIAWSGTAASAADEWIELHNPTDRPVDLTGWTLVFGDTVIHLDRVADATLEVRRTAIEPGGYYLLERTDDNVVSDIEADLIYKGVLPNDGIDISLFDGEGRLVDSVICGDDGWPAGAAGDGDPPYGSMERVDPSAEAVAWRTNNGLVRNGLDADGEPINGTPGVENSAKIVAEASPRVEITSPTTDQAPISGVFIVGWSATDPDGPPEGLRIAIYLSADGGETWDLLIDGLANSGSYAWDTASHLNGDSYLLKIVATDPDGNSGEAESPPFAIEN
;
A
#
# COMPACT_ATOMS: atom_id res chain seq x y z
N MET A 1 -63.46 5.22 -27.30
CA MET A 1 -63.61 6.53 -27.99
C MET A 1 -62.77 7.56 -27.26
N CYS A 2 -61.73 8.02 -27.95
CA CYS A 2 -61.02 9.30 -27.87
C CYS A 2 -61.15 10.17 -26.60
N ALA A 3 -60.01 10.42 -25.94
CA ALA A 3 -59.67 11.75 -25.46
C ALA A 3 -58.14 11.93 -25.52
N LYS A 4 -57.70 12.63 -26.58
CA LYS A 4 -56.33 13.09 -26.81
C LYS A 4 -55.93 14.05 -25.68
N ARG A 5 -54.79 13.81 -25.02
CA ARG A 5 -54.13 14.81 -24.17
C ARG A 5 -53.03 15.49 -24.99
N CYS A 6 -53.15 16.82 -25.10
CA CYS A 6 -52.16 17.71 -25.70
C CYS A 6 -50.82 17.59 -24.95
N ILE A 7 -49.74 17.39 -25.70
CA ILE A 7 -48.38 17.55 -25.20
C ILE A 7 -48.00 19.02 -25.43
N ALA A 8 -47.88 19.79 -24.34
CA ALA A 8 -47.24 21.09 -24.37
C ALA A 8 -45.73 20.86 -24.30
N ALA A 9 -45.02 21.15 -25.39
CA ALA A 9 -43.56 21.15 -25.40
C ALA A 9 -43.07 22.36 -24.59
N TRP A 10 -42.57 22.09 -23.38
CA TRP A 10 -41.74 23.04 -22.66
C TRP A 10 -40.30 22.83 -23.11
N LEU A 11 -39.68 23.88 -23.66
CA LEU A 11 -38.24 23.99 -23.81
C LEU A 11 -37.64 24.05 -22.41
N GLY A 12 -37.35 22.89 -21.83
CA GLY A 12 -36.51 22.79 -20.64
C GLY A 12 -35.10 23.17 -21.03
N ILE A 13 -34.64 24.33 -20.55
CA ILE A 13 -33.21 24.63 -20.49
C ILE A 13 -32.62 23.56 -19.57
N GLY A 14 -31.97 22.56 -20.16
CA GLY A 14 -31.19 21.59 -19.42
C GLY A 14 -30.04 22.32 -18.77
N ALA A 15 -30.19 22.68 -17.49
CA ALA A 15 -29.05 22.97 -16.66
C ALA A 15 -28.24 21.67 -16.60
N VAL A 16 -27.15 21.62 -17.35
CA VAL A 16 -26.10 20.63 -17.10
C VAL A 16 -25.60 20.97 -15.71
N LEU A 17 -26.08 20.20 -14.72
CA LEU A 17 -25.50 20.19 -13.40
C LEU A 17 -24.11 19.60 -13.60
N SER A 18 -23.13 20.47 -13.84
CA SER A 18 -21.73 20.08 -13.77
C SER A 18 -21.51 19.70 -12.32
N MET A 19 -21.54 18.40 -12.05
CA MET A 19 -21.03 17.84 -10.82
C MET A 19 -19.54 18.15 -10.85
N ALA A 20 -19.15 19.24 -10.20
CA ALA A 20 -17.75 19.47 -9.93
C ALA A 20 -17.31 18.27 -9.10
N ILE A 21 -16.49 17.41 -9.70
CA ILE A 21 -15.69 16.44 -8.96
C ILE A 21 -14.71 17.31 -8.20
N PHE A 22 -15.05 17.65 -6.96
CA PHE A 22 -14.04 18.09 -6.02
C PHE A 22 -13.20 16.85 -5.74
N ALA A 23 -12.06 16.75 -6.43
CA ALA A 23 -10.94 16.05 -5.83
C ALA A 23 -10.66 16.83 -4.54
N TYR A 24 -11.05 16.26 -3.40
CA TYR A 24 -10.60 16.81 -2.14
C TYR A 24 -9.07 16.74 -2.21
N PRO A 25 -8.34 17.85 -2.01
CA PRO A 25 -6.91 17.72 -1.82
C PRO A 25 -6.70 16.69 -0.71
N ALA A 26 -5.74 15.78 -0.88
CA ALA A 26 -5.40 14.80 0.15
C ALA A 26 -5.38 15.53 1.50
N SER A 27 -6.16 15.07 2.46
CA SER A 27 -6.27 15.68 3.78
C SER A 27 -5.57 14.79 4.79
N ILE A 28 -5.59 15.16 6.07
CA ILE A 28 -5.15 14.22 7.11
C ILE A 28 -5.97 12.94 7.01
N VAL A 29 -5.28 11.80 7.06
CA VAL A 29 -5.90 10.48 7.04
C VAL A 29 -5.63 9.77 8.37
N ILE A 30 -6.55 8.88 8.74
CA ILE A 30 -6.32 7.84 9.74
C ILE A 30 -5.41 6.81 9.07
N ASN A 31 -4.21 6.64 9.60
CA ASN A 31 -3.10 5.95 8.95
C ASN A 31 -2.86 4.55 9.51
N GLU A 32 -2.85 4.41 10.83
CA GLU A 32 -2.57 3.16 11.51
C GLU A 32 -3.40 3.07 12.80
N ILE A 33 -3.87 1.87 13.16
CA ILE A 33 -4.65 1.59 14.37
C ILE A 33 -4.21 0.27 14.98
N ALA A 34 -3.73 0.28 16.22
CA ALA A 34 -3.47 -0.94 16.98
C ALA A 34 -4.60 -1.22 17.97
N TRP A 35 -5.72 -1.71 17.44
CA TRP A 35 -6.93 -1.95 18.21
C TRP A 35 -6.80 -3.11 19.20
N SER A 36 -5.81 -4.00 19.05
CA SER A 36 -5.60 -5.16 19.93
C SER A 36 -4.54 -4.93 21.01
N GLY A 37 -3.91 -3.76 21.02
CA GLY A 37 -2.81 -3.40 21.90
C GLY A 37 -1.46 -3.98 21.46
N THR A 38 -0.58 -4.23 22.43
CA THR A 38 0.75 -4.82 22.24
C THR A 38 0.86 -6.20 22.90
N ALA A 39 2.00 -6.87 22.73
CA ALA A 39 2.31 -8.10 23.46
C ALA A 39 2.45 -7.87 24.98
N ALA A 40 2.95 -6.70 25.39
CA ALA A 40 3.02 -6.29 26.80
C ALA A 40 1.61 -6.11 27.40
N SER A 41 0.69 -5.49 26.67
CA SER A 41 -0.68 -5.29 27.15
C SER A 41 -1.69 -5.03 26.03
N ALA A 42 -2.82 -5.73 26.10
CA ALA A 42 -3.96 -5.51 25.21
C ALA A 42 -4.68 -4.16 25.43
N ALA A 43 -4.30 -3.40 26.47
CA ALA A 43 -4.80 -2.04 26.66
C ALA A 43 -3.92 -0.98 25.99
N ASP A 44 -2.76 -1.38 25.47
CA ASP A 44 -1.74 -0.50 24.89
C ASP A 44 -2.12 -0.18 23.44
N GLU A 45 -3.27 0.46 23.27
CA GLU A 45 -3.85 0.82 21.98
C GLU A 45 -3.31 2.19 21.51
N TRP A 46 -3.10 2.32 20.20
CA TRP A 46 -2.81 3.61 19.58
C TRP A 46 -3.57 3.82 18.27
N ILE A 47 -3.71 5.09 17.91
CA ILE A 47 -4.22 5.56 16.61
C ILE A 47 -3.20 6.53 16.06
N GLU A 48 -2.89 6.43 14.77
CA GLU A 48 -2.02 7.37 14.09
C GLU A 48 -2.75 8.11 12.98
N LEU A 49 -2.48 9.41 12.88
CA LEU A 49 -2.85 10.22 11.73
C LEU A 49 -1.63 10.52 10.86
N HIS A 50 -1.83 10.63 9.55
CA HIS A 50 -0.78 11.01 8.60
C HIS A 50 -1.21 12.23 7.77
N ASN A 51 -0.26 13.12 7.51
CA ASN A 51 -0.42 14.24 6.59
C ASN A 51 0.25 13.95 5.24
N PRO A 52 -0.48 13.43 4.23
CA PRO A 52 0.07 13.13 2.92
C PRO A 52 0.35 14.39 2.07
N THR A 53 0.09 15.59 2.58
CA THR A 53 0.21 16.84 1.80
C THR A 53 1.60 17.44 1.84
N ASP A 54 1.82 18.44 0.97
CA ASP A 54 3.03 19.25 0.92
C ASP A 54 3.03 20.44 1.89
N ARG A 55 2.07 20.50 2.83
CA ARG A 55 1.85 21.66 3.72
C ARG A 55 1.61 21.22 5.15
N PRO A 56 2.02 22.02 6.15
CA PRO A 56 1.59 21.76 7.51
C PRO A 56 0.08 21.92 7.63
N VAL A 57 -0.54 21.07 8.44
CA VAL A 57 -1.97 21.14 8.79
C VAL A 57 -2.10 21.46 10.27
N ASP A 58 -2.83 22.52 10.60
CA ASP A 58 -3.20 22.90 11.96
C ASP A 58 -4.45 22.11 12.39
N LEU A 59 -4.36 21.46 13.55
CA LEU A 59 -5.41 20.61 14.13
C LEU A 59 -6.36 21.39 15.06
N THR A 60 -6.27 22.72 15.11
CA THR A 60 -7.17 23.56 15.92
C THR A 60 -8.64 23.25 15.64
N GLY A 61 -9.37 22.86 16.68
CA GLY A 61 -10.77 22.46 16.61
C GLY A 61 -11.06 21.08 16.03
N TRP A 62 -10.06 20.33 15.54
CA TRP A 62 -10.26 19.00 14.97
C TRP A 62 -10.64 17.98 16.06
N THR A 63 -11.43 16.98 15.67
CA THR A 63 -11.82 15.89 16.56
C THR A 63 -11.73 14.53 15.90
N LEU A 64 -11.36 13.52 16.69
CA LEU A 64 -11.47 12.10 16.33
C LEU A 64 -12.52 11.45 17.22
N VAL A 65 -13.47 10.74 16.61
CA VAL A 65 -14.69 10.25 17.27
C VAL A 65 -14.88 8.77 16.99
N PHE A 66 -15.19 8.01 18.04
CA PHE A 66 -15.63 6.61 17.94
C PHE A 66 -16.56 6.26 19.10
N GLY A 67 -17.73 5.68 18.79
CA GLY A 67 -18.79 5.49 19.78
C GLY A 67 -19.17 6.79 20.49
N ASP A 68 -19.14 6.79 21.82
CA ASP A 68 -19.36 7.98 22.65
C ASP A 68 -18.04 8.74 22.97
N THR A 69 -16.90 8.27 22.46
CA THR A 69 -15.58 8.87 22.70
C THR A 69 -15.34 10.02 21.73
N VAL A 70 -14.98 11.19 22.27
CA VAL A 70 -14.59 12.38 21.50
C VAL A 70 -13.21 12.83 21.95
N ILE A 71 -12.22 12.69 21.06
CA ILE A 71 -10.85 13.17 21.26
C ILE A 71 -10.73 14.52 20.53
N HIS A 72 -10.29 15.55 21.26
CA HIS A 72 -10.01 16.88 20.73
C HIS A 72 -8.51 16.98 20.47
N LEU A 73 -8.12 17.21 19.22
CA LEU A 73 -6.69 17.16 18.81
C LEU A 73 -5.91 18.44 19.16
N ASP A 74 -6.57 19.42 19.78
CA ASP A 74 -6.03 20.76 20.06
C ASP A 74 -6.03 21.13 21.55
N ARG A 75 -6.72 20.37 22.41
CA ARG A 75 -6.86 20.69 23.85
C ARG A 75 -7.26 19.49 24.69
N VAL A 76 -6.97 19.58 25.99
CA VAL A 76 -7.47 18.66 27.00
C VAL A 76 -8.97 18.89 27.23
N ALA A 77 -9.79 18.01 26.67
CA ALA A 77 -11.24 17.97 26.84
C ALA A 77 -11.78 16.55 26.53
N ASP A 78 -12.90 16.20 27.17
CA ASP A 78 -13.62 14.93 27.00
C ASP A 78 -12.73 13.69 27.19
N ALA A 79 -12.36 13.03 26.08
CA ALA A 79 -11.50 11.86 26.05
C ALA A 79 -10.00 12.19 26.00
N THR A 80 -9.63 13.45 25.80
CA THR A 80 -8.24 13.88 25.68
C THR A 80 -7.64 14.13 27.05
N LEU A 81 -6.49 13.53 27.34
CA LEU A 81 -5.77 13.66 28.60
C LEU A 81 -4.59 14.63 28.49
N GLU A 82 -3.88 14.63 27.36
CA GLU A 82 -2.73 15.49 27.10
C GLU A 82 -2.60 15.78 25.61
N VAL A 83 -2.18 16.99 25.25
CA VAL A 83 -1.88 17.39 23.87
C VAL A 83 -0.51 18.05 23.86
N ARG A 84 0.43 17.48 23.10
CA ARG A 84 1.81 17.97 22.99
C ARG A 84 2.04 18.75 21.70
N ARG A 85 1.28 18.40 20.66
CA ARG A 85 1.37 19.01 19.34
C ARG A 85 -0.02 19.30 18.79
N THR A 86 -0.16 20.38 18.03
CA THR A 86 -1.44 20.81 17.45
C THR A 86 -1.33 21.03 15.93
N ALA A 87 -0.31 20.48 15.29
CA ALA A 87 -0.12 20.56 13.85
C ALA A 87 0.70 19.38 13.34
N ILE A 88 0.45 18.94 12.11
CA ILE A 88 1.20 17.87 11.45
C ILE A 88 1.97 18.49 10.27
N GLU A 89 3.29 18.40 10.28
CA GLU A 89 4.14 18.85 9.17
C GLU A 89 3.86 18.06 7.87
N PRO A 90 4.28 18.56 6.68
CA PRO A 90 4.18 17.81 5.43
C PRO A 90 4.81 16.41 5.54
N GLY A 91 4.08 15.37 5.12
CA GLY A 91 4.52 13.97 5.23
C GLY A 91 4.65 13.46 6.67
N GLY A 92 4.24 14.25 7.67
CA GLY A 92 4.38 13.90 9.08
C GLY A 92 3.29 12.96 9.59
N TYR A 93 3.58 12.37 10.74
CA TYR A 93 2.69 11.51 11.51
C TYR A 93 2.29 12.19 12.82
N TYR A 94 1.19 11.73 13.40
CA TYR A 94 0.65 12.21 14.67
C TYR A 94 0.12 11.04 15.48
N LEU A 95 0.83 10.68 16.56
CA LEU A 95 0.58 9.49 17.35
C LEU A 95 -0.33 9.79 18.55
N LEU A 96 -1.45 9.08 18.65
CA LEU A 96 -2.38 9.12 19.76
C LEU A 96 -2.24 7.82 20.57
N GLU A 97 -1.80 7.92 21.83
CA GLU A 97 -1.71 6.76 22.72
C GLU A 97 -2.81 6.74 23.76
N ARG A 98 -3.27 5.54 24.10
CA ARG A 98 -4.29 5.36 25.13
C ARG A 98 -3.67 5.38 26.52
N THR A 99 -4.30 6.14 27.41
CA THR A 99 -4.12 6.25 28.86
C THR A 99 -2.80 6.80 29.38
N ASP A 100 -1.68 6.46 28.76
CA ASP A 100 -0.35 6.97 29.07
C ASP A 100 0.56 6.87 27.84
N ASP A 101 1.81 7.31 28.01
CA ASP A 101 2.83 7.48 26.96
C ASP A 101 3.87 6.35 27.00
N ASN A 102 3.43 5.13 27.35
CA ASN A 102 4.27 3.94 27.34
C ASN A 102 3.74 2.86 26.39
N VAL A 103 2.72 3.16 25.57
CA VAL A 103 2.19 2.19 24.59
C VAL A 103 3.27 1.87 23.56
N VAL A 104 3.85 2.91 22.97
CA VAL A 104 5.07 2.84 22.17
C VAL A 104 6.20 3.47 22.98
N SER A 105 6.84 2.67 23.83
CA SER A 105 7.67 3.14 24.95
C SER A 105 8.91 3.96 24.57
N ASP A 106 9.34 3.91 23.30
CA ASP A 106 10.49 4.63 22.76
C ASP A 106 10.13 5.75 21.76
N ILE A 107 8.84 6.02 21.56
CA ILE A 107 8.33 7.08 20.68
C ILE A 107 7.33 7.95 21.48
N GLU A 108 7.63 9.25 21.61
CA GLU A 108 6.73 10.17 22.32
C GLU A 108 5.42 10.36 21.55
N ALA A 109 4.29 10.11 22.20
CA ALA A 109 2.98 10.39 21.61
C ALA A 109 2.76 11.90 21.42
N ASP A 110 2.05 12.29 20.37
CA ASP A 110 1.63 13.68 20.19
C ASP A 110 0.42 14.03 21.06
N LEU A 111 -0.38 13.02 21.44
CA LEU A 111 -1.60 13.16 22.24
C LEU A 111 -1.87 11.89 23.06
N ILE A 112 -2.31 12.07 24.30
CA ILE A 112 -2.77 10.97 25.15
C ILE A 112 -4.30 11.04 25.29
N TYR A 113 -4.99 9.92 25.07
CA TYR A 113 -6.45 9.83 25.15
C TYR A 113 -6.94 8.75 26.11
N LYS A 114 -8.25 8.69 26.36
CA LYS A 114 -8.94 7.56 27.01
C LYS A 114 -10.13 7.12 26.17
N GLY A 115 -10.53 5.87 26.31
CA GLY A 115 -11.53 5.26 25.44
C GLY A 115 -10.97 3.94 24.93
N VAL A 116 -11.84 2.96 24.70
CA VAL A 116 -11.43 1.60 24.33
C VAL A 116 -11.74 1.38 22.86
N LEU A 117 -10.77 0.87 22.11
CA LEU A 117 -11.02 0.28 20.80
C LEU A 117 -11.42 -1.19 21.02
N PRO A 118 -12.69 -1.56 20.83
CA PRO A 118 -13.11 -2.92 21.09
C PRO A 118 -12.59 -3.85 19.97
N ASN A 119 -12.17 -5.06 20.33
CA ASN A 119 -11.61 -6.04 19.38
C ASN A 119 -12.59 -6.47 18.27
N ASP A 120 -13.90 -6.28 18.45
CA ASP A 120 -14.94 -6.60 17.47
C ASP A 120 -15.21 -5.47 16.47
N GLY A 121 -14.49 -4.34 16.55
CA GLY A 121 -14.61 -3.24 15.61
C GLY A 121 -15.41 -2.05 16.13
N ILE A 122 -14.98 -0.85 15.75
CA ILE A 122 -15.78 0.37 15.92
C ILE A 122 -15.50 1.35 14.79
N ASP A 123 -16.54 2.02 14.31
CA ASP A 123 -16.37 3.10 13.33
C ASP A 123 -15.61 4.27 13.97
N ILE A 124 -14.62 4.79 13.24
CA ILE A 124 -13.85 5.97 13.62
C ILE A 124 -14.11 7.06 12.58
N SER A 125 -14.35 8.29 13.03
CA SER A 125 -14.52 9.46 12.16
C SER A 125 -13.61 10.60 12.59
N LEU A 126 -12.90 11.18 11.63
CA LEU A 126 -12.05 12.35 11.79
C LEU A 126 -12.77 13.58 11.23
N PHE A 127 -12.91 14.62 12.04
CA PHE A 127 -13.54 15.89 11.65
C PHE A 127 -12.53 17.04 11.74
N ASP A 128 -12.62 17.98 10.80
CA ASP A 128 -11.84 19.22 10.85
C ASP A 128 -12.41 20.25 11.85
N GLY A 129 -11.70 21.36 12.03
CA GLY A 129 -12.13 22.45 12.91
C GLY A 129 -13.43 23.15 12.52
N GLU A 130 -13.98 22.87 11.33
CA GLU A 130 -15.27 23.35 10.86
C GLU A 130 -16.38 22.30 11.04
N GLY A 131 -16.04 21.11 11.54
CA GLY A 131 -16.95 19.98 11.76
C GLY A 131 -17.25 19.18 10.51
N ARG A 132 -16.45 19.30 9.44
CA ARG A 132 -16.60 18.50 8.23
C ARG A 132 -15.88 17.17 8.40
N LEU A 133 -16.51 16.10 7.94
CA LEU A 133 -15.87 14.78 7.88
C LEU A 133 -14.68 14.84 6.92
N VAL A 134 -13.51 14.45 7.41
CA VAL A 134 -12.25 14.43 6.67
C VAL A 134 -11.91 13.02 6.24
N ASP A 135 -12.00 12.08 7.17
CA ASP A 135 -11.69 10.67 6.93
C ASP A 135 -12.46 9.79 7.91
N SER A 136 -12.59 8.50 7.57
CA SER A 136 -13.29 7.54 8.41
C SER A 136 -12.78 6.13 8.22
N VAL A 137 -12.84 5.34 9.28
CA VAL A 137 -12.75 3.88 9.25
C VAL A 137 -14.15 3.34 9.47
N ILE A 138 -14.61 2.49 8.54
CA ILE A 138 -15.90 1.81 8.65
C ILE A 138 -15.63 0.34 8.93
N CYS A 139 -16.12 -0.14 10.07
CA CYS A 139 -16.08 -1.56 10.42
C CYS A 139 -17.29 -2.27 9.77
N GLY A 140 -17.05 -3.47 9.24
CA GLY A 140 -18.12 -4.30 8.69
C GLY A 140 -18.82 -5.13 9.75
N ASP A 141 -19.74 -6.01 9.34
CA ASP A 141 -20.35 -7.01 10.24
C ASP A 141 -19.30 -7.96 10.85
N ASP A 142 -18.14 -8.09 10.19
CA ASP A 142 -17.00 -8.91 10.61
C ASP A 142 -15.97 -8.14 11.47
N GLY A 143 -16.24 -6.86 11.80
CA GLY A 143 -15.40 -6.01 12.64
C GLY A 143 -14.34 -5.22 11.89
N TRP A 144 -13.14 -5.08 12.49
CA TRP A 144 -12.01 -4.35 11.91
C TRP A 144 -11.62 -4.94 10.54
N PRO A 145 -11.36 -4.10 9.51
CA PRO A 145 -11.03 -4.59 8.17
C PRO A 145 -9.64 -5.23 8.07
N ALA A 146 -8.74 -4.94 9.01
CA ALA A 146 -7.44 -5.60 9.16
C ALA A 146 -6.88 -5.39 10.58
N GLY A 147 -5.62 -5.75 10.81
CA GLY A 147 -5.02 -5.89 12.13
C GLY A 147 -5.17 -7.32 12.67
N ALA A 148 -4.47 -7.63 13.75
CA ALA A 148 -4.46 -8.95 14.35
C ALA A 148 -4.55 -8.88 15.87
N ALA A 149 -5.33 -9.78 16.47
CA ALA A 149 -5.33 -10.02 17.90
C ALA A 149 -4.06 -10.80 18.31
N GLY A 150 -3.90 -11.08 19.61
CA GLY A 150 -2.72 -11.78 20.13
C GLY A 150 -2.52 -13.22 19.64
N ASP A 151 -3.54 -13.84 19.04
CA ASP A 151 -3.48 -15.16 18.39
C ASP A 151 -3.39 -15.07 16.86
N GLY A 152 -3.32 -13.85 16.30
CA GLY A 152 -3.10 -13.62 14.88
C GLY A 152 -1.65 -13.77 14.46
N ASP A 153 -1.39 -13.53 13.17
CA ASP A 153 -0.07 -13.63 12.55
C ASP A 153 0.21 -12.38 11.68
N PRO A 154 1.15 -11.50 12.08
CA PRO A 154 1.84 -11.52 13.37
C PRO A 154 0.87 -11.19 14.53
N PRO A 155 1.14 -11.66 15.77
CA PRO A 155 0.27 -11.37 16.90
C PRO A 155 0.31 -9.88 17.23
N TYR A 156 -0.83 -9.28 17.59
CA TYR A 156 -0.93 -7.85 17.86
C TYR A 156 -0.49 -6.95 16.69
N GLY A 157 -0.64 -7.44 15.45
CA GLY A 157 -0.36 -6.65 14.26
C GLY A 157 -1.32 -5.45 14.16
N SER A 158 -0.78 -4.25 14.01
CA SER A 158 -1.60 -3.06 13.79
C SER A 158 -2.30 -3.12 12.44
N MET A 159 -3.40 -2.38 12.32
CA MET A 159 -4.15 -2.18 11.10
C MET A 159 -3.61 -0.94 10.39
N GLU A 160 -3.05 -1.11 9.20
CA GLU A 160 -2.33 -0.07 8.46
C GLU A 160 -3.01 0.25 7.13
N ARG A 161 -3.15 1.54 6.84
CA ARG A 161 -3.67 2.02 5.55
C ARG A 161 -2.64 1.73 4.46
N VAL A 162 -3.09 1.17 3.33
CA VAL A 162 -2.23 0.79 2.20
C VAL A 162 -1.74 2.01 1.42
N ASP A 163 -2.64 2.91 1.03
CA ASP A 163 -2.29 4.11 0.28
C ASP A 163 -3.07 5.33 0.84
N PRO A 164 -2.39 6.23 1.56
CA PRO A 164 -2.96 7.49 2.06
C PRO A 164 -3.53 8.42 0.98
N SER A 165 -3.14 8.24 -0.29
CA SER A 165 -3.54 9.08 -1.41
C SER A 165 -4.59 8.45 -2.33
N ALA A 166 -4.95 7.17 -2.09
CA ALA A 166 -5.93 6.47 -2.91
C ALA A 166 -7.36 6.91 -2.59
N GLU A 167 -8.17 7.04 -3.64
CA GLU A 167 -9.63 7.31 -3.54
C GLU A 167 -10.37 6.14 -2.84
N ALA A 168 -9.89 4.91 -3.03
CA ALA A 168 -10.43 3.74 -2.37
C ALA A 168 -9.53 3.36 -1.18
N VAL A 169 -10.09 3.42 0.02
CA VAL A 169 -9.39 3.07 1.25
C VAL A 169 -9.22 1.54 1.31
N ALA A 170 -7.98 1.10 1.47
CA ALA A 170 -7.63 -0.29 1.71
C ALA A 170 -6.76 -0.40 2.98
N TRP A 171 -6.98 -1.46 3.74
CA TRP A 171 -6.29 -1.74 4.99
C TRP A 171 -5.60 -3.10 4.92
N ARG A 172 -4.44 -3.23 5.58
CA ARG A 172 -3.74 -4.49 5.78
C ARG A 172 -3.18 -4.55 7.20
N THR A 173 -2.96 -5.77 7.68
CA THR A 173 -2.27 -5.99 8.95
C THR A 173 -0.78 -5.76 8.75
N ASN A 174 -0.10 -5.18 9.74
CA ASN A 174 1.37 -5.10 9.75
C ASN A 174 1.99 -6.47 9.44
N ASN A 175 3.04 -6.52 8.63
CA ASN A 175 3.63 -7.77 8.16
C ASN A 175 4.60 -8.44 9.15
N GLY A 176 4.90 -7.81 10.29
CA GLY A 176 5.85 -8.30 11.29
C GLY A 176 7.32 -8.16 10.89
N LEU A 177 7.61 -7.65 9.69
CA LEU A 177 8.96 -7.46 9.15
C LEU A 177 9.38 -6.00 9.22
N VAL A 178 8.54 -5.11 8.68
CA VAL A 178 8.72 -3.65 8.77
C VAL A 178 8.00 -3.18 10.03
N ARG A 179 8.78 -2.75 11.01
CA ARG A 179 8.30 -2.39 12.34
C ARG A 179 9.02 -1.16 12.86
N ASN A 180 8.35 -0.35 13.68
CA ASN A 180 8.95 0.77 14.37
C ASN A 180 8.37 0.89 15.79
N GLY A 181 9.24 1.10 16.77
CA GLY A 181 8.88 1.23 18.17
C GLY A 181 8.98 -0.05 19.00
N LEU A 182 8.92 0.12 20.32
CA LEU A 182 8.96 -0.91 21.35
C LEU A 182 7.71 -0.85 22.23
N ASP A 183 7.25 -1.98 22.76
CA ASP A 183 6.19 -2.01 23.76
C ASP A 183 6.69 -1.64 25.16
N ALA A 184 5.81 -1.63 26.15
CA ALA A 184 6.15 -1.31 27.54
C ALA A 184 7.15 -2.28 28.20
N ASP A 185 7.32 -3.50 27.67
CA ASP A 185 8.31 -4.48 28.11
C ASP A 185 9.64 -4.34 27.36
N GLY A 186 9.71 -3.46 26.36
CA GLY A 186 10.89 -3.17 25.55
C GLY A 186 11.08 -4.11 24.35
N GLU A 187 10.05 -4.84 23.96
CA GLU A 187 10.06 -5.73 22.79
C GLU A 187 9.51 -5.00 21.54
N PRO A 188 9.98 -5.34 20.32
CA PRO A 188 9.48 -4.69 19.11
C PRO A 188 7.98 -4.91 18.88
N ILE A 189 7.23 -3.83 18.64
CA ILE A 189 5.80 -3.91 18.28
C ILE A 189 5.61 -4.30 16.82
N ASN A 190 4.50 -4.98 16.51
CA ASN A 190 4.09 -5.28 15.13
C ASN A 190 3.25 -4.14 14.56
N GLY A 191 3.87 -2.97 14.43
CA GLY A 191 3.28 -1.78 13.82
C GLY A 191 4.37 -0.80 13.36
N THR A 192 3.96 0.31 12.78
CA THR A 192 4.85 1.33 12.19
C THR A 192 4.61 2.77 12.68
N PRO A 193 4.26 3.01 13.96
CA PRO A 193 4.02 4.37 14.43
C PRO A 193 5.21 5.28 14.15
N GLY A 194 4.95 6.45 13.59
CA GLY A 194 5.88 7.50 13.25
C GLY A 194 6.59 7.33 11.90
N VAL A 195 6.34 6.25 11.15
CA VAL A 195 7.00 5.97 9.87
C VAL A 195 6.03 5.41 8.81
N GLU A 196 6.54 5.13 7.60
CA GLU A 196 5.72 4.60 6.52
C GLU A 196 5.20 3.19 6.82
N ASN A 197 3.90 3.00 6.63
CA ASN A 197 3.22 1.73 6.86
C ASN A 197 3.86 0.58 6.11
N SER A 198 3.99 -0.56 6.79
CA SER A 198 4.35 -1.81 6.11
C SER A 198 3.34 -2.15 5.03
N ALA A 199 2.05 -1.85 5.21
CA ALA A 199 0.99 -2.07 4.22
C ALA A 199 1.20 -1.34 2.89
N LYS A 200 1.98 -0.25 2.88
CA LYS A 200 2.36 0.48 1.66
C LYS A 200 3.60 -0.10 0.99
N ILE A 201 4.51 -0.65 1.80
CA ILE A 201 5.74 -1.32 1.36
C ILE A 201 5.44 -2.75 0.88
N VAL A 202 4.42 -3.37 1.46
CA VAL A 202 3.82 -4.64 1.06
C VAL A 202 2.78 -4.34 0.00
N ALA A 203 3.15 -4.13 -1.25
CA ALA A 203 2.60 -5.11 -2.17
C ALA A 203 3.51 -6.34 -2.06
N GLU A 204 2.95 -7.54 -2.09
CA GLU A 204 3.73 -8.73 -2.47
C GLU A 204 3.55 -8.81 -3.99
N ALA A 205 3.80 -7.70 -4.68
CA ALA A 205 3.53 -7.62 -6.09
C ALA A 205 4.73 -8.23 -6.80
N SER A 206 4.52 -9.42 -7.37
CA SER A 206 5.47 -10.04 -8.27
C SER A 206 6.13 -8.99 -9.19
N PRO A 207 7.47 -9.02 -9.32
CA PRO A 207 8.20 -8.12 -10.21
C PRO A 207 7.56 -8.06 -11.60
N ARG A 208 7.46 -6.87 -12.18
CA ARG A 208 6.99 -6.70 -13.56
C ARG A 208 8.17 -6.83 -14.51
N VAL A 209 8.03 -7.69 -15.53
CA VAL A 209 9.07 -7.90 -16.56
C VAL A 209 8.51 -7.58 -17.93
N GLU A 210 9.32 -6.91 -18.75
CA GLU A 210 9.06 -6.68 -20.17
C GLU A 210 10.31 -7.05 -20.97
N ILE A 211 10.16 -7.92 -21.98
CA ILE A 211 11.24 -8.27 -22.89
C ILE A 211 11.28 -7.22 -24.01
N THR A 212 12.44 -6.59 -24.17
CA THR A 212 12.67 -5.56 -25.20
C THR A 212 13.43 -6.12 -26.42
N SER A 213 14.10 -7.26 -26.26
CA SER A 213 14.78 -7.99 -27.32
C SER A 213 14.90 -9.46 -26.89
N PRO A 214 14.46 -10.44 -27.68
CA PRO A 214 14.06 -10.40 -29.10
C PRO A 214 12.70 -9.74 -29.42
N THR A 215 12.49 -9.29 -30.67
CA THR A 215 11.22 -8.69 -31.17
C THR A 215 10.64 -9.46 -32.36
N THR A 216 9.35 -9.26 -32.69
CA THR A 216 8.63 -10.01 -33.74
C THR A 216 9.17 -9.82 -35.16
N ASP A 217 9.72 -8.65 -35.48
CA ASP A 217 10.10 -8.27 -36.85
C ASP A 217 11.62 -8.27 -37.07
N GLN A 218 12.40 -8.88 -36.17
CA GLN A 218 13.84 -8.96 -36.32
C GLN A 218 14.26 -10.03 -37.33
N ALA A 219 15.44 -9.84 -37.92
CA ALA A 219 16.08 -10.87 -38.73
C ALA A 219 16.53 -12.06 -37.84
N PRO A 220 16.69 -13.27 -38.42
CA PRO A 220 17.26 -14.40 -37.70
C PRO A 220 18.57 -14.02 -36.99
N ILE A 221 18.71 -14.44 -35.73
CA ILE A 221 19.85 -14.09 -34.88
C ILE A 221 20.99 -15.09 -35.08
N SER A 222 22.23 -14.63 -34.95
CA SER A 222 23.43 -15.44 -35.17
C SER A 222 24.62 -14.87 -34.39
N GLY A 223 25.47 -15.74 -33.85
CA GLY A 223 26.62 -15.36 -33.03
C GLY A 223 26.20 -14.68 -31.71
N VAL A 224 26.91 -13.62 -31.32
CA VAL A 224 26.59 -12.90 -30.08
C VAL A 224 25.38 -11.99 -30.27
N PHE A 225 24.30 -12.34 -29.58
CA PHE A 225 23.04 -11.61 -29.52
C PHE A 225 22.85 -10.94 -28.15
N ILE A 226 22.23 -9.76 -28.12
CA ILE A 226 21.91 -9.07 -26.87
C ILE A 226 20.43 -9.28 -26.53
N VAL A 227 20.20 -10.09 -25.50
CA VAL A 227 18.89 -10.21 -24.85
C VAL A 227 18.67 -8.95 -24.03
N GLY A 228 17.50 -8.34 -24.13
CA GLY A 228 17.16 -7.08 -23.47
C GLY A 228 15.85 -7.17 -22.71
N TRP A 229 15.79 -6.52 -21.54
CA TRP A 229 14.58 -6.47 -20.71
C TRP A 229 14.50 -5.18 -19.90
N SER A 230 13.31 -4.91 -19.38
CA SER A 230 13.06 -4.01 -18.26
C SER A 230 12.38 -4.80 -17.15
N ALA A 231 12.88 -4.70 -15.93
CA ALA A 231 12.23 -5.29 -14.77
C ALA A 231 12.14 -4.26 -13.64
N THR A 232 10.95 -4.14 -13.06
CA THR A 232 10.63 -3.20 -11.97
C THR A 232 9.82 -3.91 -10.91
N ASP A 233 10.08 -3.56 -9.66
CA ASP A 233 9.33 -4.06 -8.54
C ASP A 233 8.58 -2.90 -7.87
N PRO A 234 7.27 -3.01 -7.58
CA PRO A 234 6.54 -1.98 -6.83
C PRO A 234 7.02 -1.82 -5.39
N ASP A 235 7.65 -2.84 -4.82
CA ASP A 235 7.89 -3.04 -3.39
C ASP A 235 9.37 -2.93 -3.04
N GLY A 236 10.24 -3.05 -4.04
CA GLY A 236 11.69 -2.95 -3.90
C GLY A 236 12.36 -2.08 -4.96
N PRO A 237 13.58 -1.60 -4.68
CA PRO A 237 14.36 -0.93 -5.70
C PRO A 237 14.81 -1.95 -6.77
N PRO A 238 14.89 -1.55 -8.06
CA PRO A 238 15.13 -2.47 -9.17
C PRO A 238 16.48 -3.21 -9.10
N GLU A 239 17.47 -2.67 -8.39
CA GLU A 239 18.76 -3.31 -8.11
C GLU A 239 18.67 -4.52 -7.15
N GLY A 240 17.58 -4.63 -6.39
CA GLY A 240 17.30 -5.77 -5.53
C GLY A 240 16.96 -7.05 -6.31
N LEU A 241 16.42 -6.89 -7.53
CA LEU A 241 15.96 -8.00 -8.35
C LEU A 241 17.09 -8.90 -8.86
N ARG A 242 16.80 -10.19 -8.97
CA ARG A 242 17.64 -11.21 -9.63
C ARG A 242 16.94 -11.80 -10.83
N ILE A 243 17.69 -11.93 -11.93
CA ILE A 243 17.16 -12.31 -13.23
C ILE A 243 17.64 -13.70 -13.61
N ALA A 244 16.69 -14.55 -14.01
CA ALA A 244 16.92 -15.82 -14.70
C ALA A 244 16.39 -15.74 -16.12
N ILE A 245 17.11 -16.34 -17.06
CA ILE A 245 16.71 -16.43 -18.47
C ILE A 245 16.64 -17.89 -18.87
N TYR A 246 15.53 -18.26 -19.49
CA TYR A 246 15.26 -19.60 -20.03
C TYR A 246 15.11 -19.51 -21.54
N LEU A 247 15.52 -20.59 -22.22
CA LEU A 247 15.37 -20.78 -23.65
C LEU A 247 14.44 -21.97 -23.90
N SER A 248 13.49 -21.80 -24.80
CA SER A 248 12.74 -22.89 -25.40
C SER A 248 13.13 -23.01 -26.87
N ALA A 249 13.37 -24.23 -27.34
CA ALA A 249 13.63 -24.53 -28.76
C ALA A 249 12.42 -25.12 -29.48
N ASP A 250 11.35 -25.44 -28.76
CA ASP A 250 10.18 -26.19 -29.23
C ASP A 250 8.87 -25.41 -29.11
N GLY A 251 8.94 -24.07 -29.17
CA GLY A 251 7.75 -23.22 -29.13
C GLY A 251 7.08 -23.15 -27.76
N GLY A 252 7.84 -23.38 -26.69
CA GLY A 252 7.40 -23.24 -25.30
C GLY A 252 6.97 -24.55 -24.65
N GLU A 253 7.15 -25.71 -25.30
CA GLU A 253 6.83 -27.01 -24.70
C GLU A 253 7.82 -27.38 -23.59
N THR A 254 9.10 -27.09 -23.80
CA THR A 254 10.16 -27.26 -22.80
C THR A 254 11.01 -26.00 -22.65
N TRP A 255 11.56 -25.81 -21.45
CA TRP A 255 12.35 -24.64 -21.07
C TRP A 255 13.66 -25.08 -20.41
N ASP A 256 14.77 -24.73 -21.05
CA ASP A 256 16.11 -24.94 -20.53
C ASP A 256 16.63 -23.65 -19.89
N LEU A 257 17.27 -23.78 -18.72
CA LEU A 257 17.91 -22.64 -18.06
C LEU A 257 19.14 -22.19 -18.87
N LEU A 258 19.12 -20.94 -19.33
CA LEU A 258 20.26 -20.34 -20.02
C LEU A 258 21.24 -19.73 -19.01
N ILE A 259 20.73 -18.97 -18.04
CA ILE A 259 21.52 -18.31 -17.00
C ILE A 259 20.62 -17.91 -15.82
N ASP A 260 21.17 -17.89 -14.61
CA ASP A 260 20.48 -17.53 -13.37
C ASP A 260 21.34 -16.58 -12.52
N GLY A 261 20.69 -15.85 -11.62
CA GLY A 261 21.33 -14.99 -10.61
C GLY A 261 21.93 -13.71 -11.18
N LEU A 262 21.52 -13.28 -12.38
CA LEU A 262 21.99 -12.02 -12.94
C LEU A 262 21.46 -10.84 -12.13
N ALA A 263 22.27 -9.80 -12.00
CA ALA A 263 21.77 -8.50 -11.58
C ALA A 263 20.79 -7.96 -12.63
N ASN A 264 19.83 -7.15 -12.21
CA ASN A 264 18.88 -6.49 -13.12
C ASN A 264 19.55 -5.35 -13.92
N SER A 265 20.43 -5.71 -14.86
CA SER A 265 21.18 -4.79 -15.72
C SER A 265 20.47 -4.42 -17.03
N GLY A 266 19.29 -4.98 -17.27
CA GLY A 266 18.49 -4.78 -18.49
C GLY A 266 19.03 -5.45 -19.75
N SER A 267 20.16 -6.18 -19.68
CA SER A 267 20.71 -6.88 -20.84
C SER A 267 21.65 -8.03 -20.49
N TYR A 268 21.72 -9.02 -21.39
CA TYR A 268 22.61 -10.18 -21.35
C TYR A 268 23.14 -10.50 -22.74
N ALA A 269 24.46 -10.66 -22.88
CA ALA A 269 25.10 -11.07 -24.13
C ALA A 269 25.13 -12.60 -24.23
N TRP A 270 24.38 -13.14 -25.18
CA TRP A 270 24.21 -14.56 -25.41
C TRP A 270 24.85 -14.97 -26.74
N ASP A 271 25.74 -15.98 -26.72
CA ASP A 271 26.28 -16.60 -27.92
C ASP A 271 25.37 -17.73 -28.41
N THR A 272 24.81 -17.58 -29.62
CA THR A 272 23.88 -18.54 -30.20
C THR A 272 24.57 -19.71 -30.91
N ALA A 273 25.90 -19.67 -31.10
CA ALA A 273 26.61 -20.58 -32.01
C ALA A 273 26.48 -22.08 -31.68
N SER A 274 26.12 -22.43 -30.44
CA SER A 274 25.87 -23.81 -30.02
C SER A 274 24.48 -24.34 -30.35
N HIS A 275 23.57 -23.48 -30.80
CA HIS A 275 22.17 -23.82 -31.05
C HIS A 275 21.93 -24.18 -32.52
N LEU A 276 20.95 -25.05 -32.76
CA LEU A 276 20.59 -25.48 -34.11
C LEU A 276 19.80 -24.39 -34.83
N ASN A 277 19.85 -24.39 -36.16
CA ASN A 277 19.03 -23.47 -36.95
C ASN A 277 17.54 -23.86 -36.81
N GLY A 278 16.67 -22.87 -36.60
CA GLY A 278 15.24 -23.08 -36.36
C GLY A 278 14.51 -21.76 -36.08
N ASP A 279 13.18 -21.77 -36.17
CA ASP A 279 12.29 -20.61 -36.09
C ASP A 279 11.27 -20.66 -34.92
N SER A 280 11.39 -21.68 -34.06
CA SER A 280 10.50 -21.95 -32.93
C SER A 280 11.07 -21.53 -31.58
N TYR A 281 12.10 -20.67 -31.55
CA TYR A 281 12.74 -20.29 -30.30
C TYR A 281 11.93 -19.25 -29.53
N LEU A 282 11.89 -19.41 -28.20
CA LEU A 282 11.34 -18.43 -27.25
C LEU A 282 12.33 -18.20 -26.11
N LEU A 283 12.34 -16.98 -25.58
CA LEU A 283 12.98 -16.67 -24.32
C LEU A 283 11.92 -16.40 -23.26
N LYS A 284 12.21 -16.82 -22.04
CA LYS A 284 11.46 -16.41 -20.85
C LYS A 284 12.41 -15.77 -19.87
N ILE A 285 12.03 -14.61 -19.36
CA ILE A 285 12.80 -13.88 -18.35
C ILE A 285 11.97 -13.87 -17.08
N VAL A 286 12.58 -14.31 -15.99
CA VAL A 286 11.99 -14.32 -14.65
C VAL A 286 12.79 -13.36 -13.79
N ALA A 287 12.12 -12.39 -13.18
CA ALA A 287 12.69 -11.53 -12.15
C ALA A 287 12.18 -11.99 -10.79
N THR A 288 13.07 -12.13 -9.82
CA THR A 288 12.76 -12.50 -8.43
C THR A 288 13.24 -11.40 -7.48
N ASP A 289 12.38 -10.98 -6.56
CA ASP A 289 12.70 -10.00 -5.52
C ASP A 289 13.49 -10.64 -4.36
N PRO A 290 14.01 -9.84 -3.39
CA PRO A 290 14.70 -10.37 -2.21
C PRO A 290 13.83 -11.23 -1.29
N ASP A 291 12.51 -11.07 -1.37
CA ASP A 291 11.51 -11.73 -0.52
C ASP A 291 11.03 -13.08 -1.12
N GLY A 292 11.40 -13.34 -2.38
CA GLY A 292 11.17 -14.58 -3.11
C GLY A 292 9.99 -14.54 -4.08
N ASN A 293 9.31 -13.41 -4.26
CA ASN A 293 8.28 -13.29 -5.28
C ASN A 293 8.90 -13.16 -6.66
N SER A 294 8.26 -13.79 -7.63
CA SER A 294 8.71 -13.77 -9.01
C SER A 294 7.63 -13.30 -9.95
N GLY A 295 8.02 -12.52 -10.96
CA GLY A 295 7.22 -12.32 -12.17
C GLY A 295 8.02 -12.62 -13.42
N GLU A 296 7.32 -12.87 -14.51
CA GLU A 296 7.91 -13.38 -15.74
C GLU A 296 7.32 -12.74 -17.00
N ALA A 297 8.09 -12.79 -18.08
CA ALA A 297 7.65 -12.46 -19.42
C ALA A 297 8.24 -13.42 -20.44
N GLU A 298 7.49 -13.69 -21.50
CA GLU A 298 7.94 -14.51 -22.63
C GLU A 298 8.10 -13.64 -23.88
N SER A 299 9.09 -13.97 -24.70
CA SER A 299 9.36 -13.25 -25.93
C SER A 299 8.38 -13.68 -27.02
N PRO A 300 8.22 -12.90 -28.11
CA PRO A 300 7.71 -13.47 -29.35
C PRO A 300 8.65 -14.57 -29.88
N PRO A 301 8.14 -15.46 -30.77
CA PRO A 301 8.98 -16.40 -31.50
C PRO A 301 10.08 -15.69 -32.29
N PHE A 302 11.28 -16.29 -32.32
CA PHE A 302 12.39 -15.81 -33.13
C PHE A 302 13.17 -16.97 -33.75
N ALA A 303 13.96 -16.65 -34.78
CA ALA A 303 14.77 -17.62 -35.50
C ALA A 303 16.26 -17.49 -35.17
N ILE A 304 16.95 -18.62 -35.11
CA ILE A 304 18.42 -18.71 -35.03
C ILE A 304 18.93 -19.27 -36.36
N GLU A 305 19.96 -18.63 -36.93
CA GLU A 305 20.66 -19.06 -38.14
C GLU A 305 22.19 -18.92 -37.95
N ASN A 306 22.85 -19.99 -37.50
CA ASN A 306 24.30 -20.07 -37.35
C ASN A 306 25.00 -20.63 -38.59
#